data_AF-A0A1C3N4R3-F1
#
_entry.id   AF-A0A1C3N4R3-F1
#
_cell.length_a   1.000
_cell.length_b   1.000
_cell.length_c   1.000
_cell.angle_alpha   90.00
_cell.angle_beta   90.00
_cell.angle_gamma   90.00
#
_symmetry.space_group_name_H-M   'P 1'
#
loop_
_entity.id
_entity.type
_entity.pdbx_description
1 polymer ?
#
loop_
_entity_poly.entity_id
_entity_poly.type
_entity_poly.pdbx_seq_one_letter_code
_entity_poly.pdbx_strand_id
1 'polypeptide(L)' 'MTTRAVRVWYAMTVTFVVMIAFAGASVIYANHAARESEQKWCGLVTTLDRVYTDNPPQTPVGRDMAAQIRQLRIDFDCP' A
#
# COMPACT_ATOMS: atom_id res chain seq x y z
N MET A 1 -48.34 17.19 5.28
CA MET A 1 -47.47 16.57 4.25
C MET A 1 -45.98 16.91 4.43
N THR A 2 -45.63 18.07 4.97
CA THR A 2 -44.25 18.57 5.14
C THR A 2 -43.35 17.73 6.06
N THR A 3 -43.87 17.16 7.15
CA THR A 3 -43.07 16.34 8.10
C THR A 3 -42.52 15.04 7.50
N ARG A 4 -43.19 14.45 6.51
CA ARG A 4 -42.68 13.25 5.81
C ARG A 4 -41.57 13.60 4.83
N ALA A 5 -41.72 14.71 4.09
CA ALA A 5 -40.71 15.18 3.14
C ALA A 5 -39.39 15.56 3.84
N VAL A 6 -39.47 16.27 4.98
CA VAL A 6 -38.29 16.65 5.79
C VAL A 6 -37.55 15.41 6.31
N ARG A 7 -38.30 14.38 6.76
CA ARG A 7 -37.71 13.11 7.21
C ARG A 7 -37.01 12.36 6.09
N VAL A 8 -37.60 12.30 4.89
CA VAL A 8 -36.99 11.64 3.72
C VAL A 8 -35.72 12.38 3.28
N TRP A 9 -35.76 13.71 3.23
CA TRP A 9 -34.60 14.51 2.87
C TRP A 9 -33.46 14.34 3.87
N TYR A 10 -33.77 14.36 5.17
CA TYR A 10 -32.80 14.09 6.22
C TYR A 10 -32.19 12.68 6.07
N ALA A 11 -33.02 11.65 5.88
CA ALA A 11 -32.54 10.28 5.67
C ALA A 11 -31.61 10.16 4.44
N MET A 12 -31.94 10.80 3.33
CA MET A 12 -31.06 10.87 2.15
C MET A 12 -29.72 11.50 2.48
N THR A 13 -29.72 12.68 3.13
CA THR A 13 -28.46 13.38 3.47
C THR A 13 -27.58 12.56 4.42
N VAL A 14 -28.17 11.95 5.46
CA VAL A 14 -27.42 11.12 6.41
C VAL A 14 -26.84 9.90 5.70
N THR A 15 -27.61 9.23 4.86
CA THR A 15 -27.12 8.04 4.13
C THR A 15 -25.98 8.40 3.18
N PHE A 16 -26.09 9.54 2.50
CA PHE A 16 -25.04 10.05 1.62
C PHE A 16 -23.75 10.38 2.37
N VAL A 17 -23.86 11.08 3.51
CA VAL A 17 -22.71 11.39 4.37
C VAL A 17 -22.05 10.12 4.90
N VAL A 18 -22.85 9.13 5.32
CA VAL A 18 -22.34 7.84 5.78
C VAL A 18 -21.59 7.13 4.65
N MET A 19 -22.12 7.10 3.42
CA MET A 19 -21.40 6.51 2.28
C MET A 19 -20.06 7.19 2.03
N ILE A 20 -20.00 8.52 2.05
CA ILE A 20 -18.74 9.26 1.87
C ILE A 20 -17.76 8.92 2.99
N ALA A 21 -18.22 8.85 4.24
CA ALA A 21 -17.37 8.51 5.37
C ALA A 21 -16.80 7.09 5.23
N PHE A 22 -17.61 6.11 4.85
CA PHE A 22 -17.15 4.74 4.62
C PHE A 22 -16.16 4.63 3.45
N ALA A 23 -16.43 5.32 2.33
CA ALA A 23 -15.51 5.34 1.19
C ALA A 23 -14.18 6.04 1.52
N GLY A 24 -14.22 7.14 2.27
CA GLY A 24 -13.01 7.82 2.73
C GLY A 24 -12.20 6.94 3.69
N ALA A 25 -12.86 6.32 4.66
CA ALA A 25 -12.21 5.44 5.63
C ALA A 25 -11.56 4.22 4.96
N SER A 26 -12.20 3.61 3.96
CA SER A 26 -11.63 2.45 3.26
C SER A 26 -10.37 2.82 2.46
N VAL A 27 -10.36 3.98 1.79
CA VAL A 27 -9.18 4.47 1.07
C VAL A 27 -8.03 4.77 2.02
N ILE A 28 -8.31 5.43 3.16
CA ILE A 28 -7.29 5.72 4.18
C ILE A 28 -6.72 4.43 4.74
N TYR A 29 -7.57 3.47 5.08
CA TYR A 29 -7.14 2.17 5.60
C TYR A 29 -6.31 1.40 4.57
N ALA A 30 -6.76 1.33 3.31
CA ALA A 30 -6.03 0.67 2.24
C ALA A 30 -4.66 1.31 2.01
N ASN A 31 -4.57 2.64 2.00
CA ASN A 31 -3.29 3.36 1.90
C ASN A 31 -2.39 3.10 3.10
N HIS A 32 -2.93 3.03 4.31
CA HIS A 32 -2.15 2.73 5.50
C HIS A 32 -1.59 1.30 5.47
N ALA A 33 -2.44 0.32 5.13
CA ALA A 33 -2.04 -1.07 4.96
C ALA A 33 -1.02 -1.26 3.82
N ALA A 34 -1.15 -0.50 2.73
CA ALA A 34 -0.17 -0.48 1.65
C ALA A 34 1.20 -0.01 2.14
N ARG A 35 1.25 1.11 2.89
CA ARG A 35 2.50 1.64 3.45
C ARG A 35 3.16 0.69 4.44
N GLU A 36 2.39 0.04 5.31
CA GLU A 36 2.95 -0.97 6.22
C GLU A 36 3.55 -2.16 5.47
N SER A 37 2.89 -2.57 4.38
CA SER A 37 3.36 -3.66 3.54
C SER A 37 4.64 -3.26 2.81
N GLU A 38 4.67 -2.07 2.20
CA GLU A 38 5.85 -1.48 1.55
C GLU A 38 7.05 -1.44 2.50
N GLN A 39 6.86 -1.01 3.76
CA GLN A 39 7.95 -0.98 4.75
C GLN A 39 8.53 -2.37 5.04
N LYS A 40 7.66 -3.39 5.18
CA LYS A 40 8.10 -4.78 5.41
C LYS A 40 8.86 -5.33 4.19
N TRP A 41 8.36 -5.03 2.99
CA TRP A 41 9.03 -5.41 1.74
C TRP A 41 10.38 -4.71 1.59
N CYS A 42 10.47 -3.42 1.86
CA CYS A 42 11.73 -2.68 1.83
C CYS A 42 12.75 -3.26 2.80
N GLY A 43 12.35 -3.62 4.03
CA GLY A 43 13.26 -4.28 4.97
C GLY A 43 13.83 -5.60 4.43
N LEU A 44 13.00 -6.41 3.78
CA LEU A 44 13.42 -7.68 3.18
C LEU A 44 14.37 -7.45 1.98
N VAL A 45 13.97 -6.58 1.05
CA VAL A 45 14.72 -6.31 -0.19
C VAL A 45 16.07 -5.67 0.12
N THR A 46 16.11 -4.68 1.01
CA THR A 46 17.37 -4.02 1.42
C THR A 46 18.33 -5.00 2.12
N THR A 47 17.80 -5.91 2.94
CA THR A 47 18.61 -6.95 3.58
C THR A 47 19.18 -7.92 2.53
N LEU A 48 18.37 -8.37 1.56
CA LEU A 48 18.84 -9.24 0.48
C LEU A 48 19.89 -8.55 -0.42
N ASP A 49 19.65 -7.30 -0.82
CA ASP A 49 20.58 -6.50 -1.62
C ASP A 49 21.92 -6.33 -0.89
N ARG A 50 21.88 -6.07 0.42
CA ARG A 50 23.08 -6.00 1.26
C ARG A 50 23.83 -7.34 1.29
N VAL A 51 23.13 -8.46 1.45
CA VAL A 51 23.75 -9.80 1.43
C VAL A 51 24.47 -10.06 0.11
N TYR A 52 23.86 -9.73 -1.03
CA TYR A 52 24.49 -9.89 -2.33
C TYR A 52 25.63 -8.90 -2.60
N THR A 53 25.58 -7.73 -1.96
CA THR A 53 26.68 -6.76 -1.99
C THR A 53 27.89 -7.26 -1.19
N ASP A 54 27.64 -7.77 0.03
CA ASP A 54 28.67 -8.29 0.92
C ASP A 54 29.24 -9.63 0.43
N ASN A 55 28.40 -10.45 -0.21
CA ASN A 55 28.74 -11.78 -0.74
C ASN A 55 28.33 -11.87 -2.22
N PRO A 56 29.17 -11.38 -3.14
CA PRO A 56 28.82 -11.34 -4.55
C PRO A 56 28.59 -12.75 -5.12
N PRO A 57 27.47 -12.96 -5.83
CA PRO A 57 27.09 -14.27 -6.33
C PRO A 57 28.03 -14.74 -7.44
N GLN A 58 28.57 -15.95 -7.27
CA GLN A 58 29.52 -16.55 -8.22
C GLN A 58 28.80 -17.22 -9.42
N THR A 59 27.53 -17.58 -9.25
CA THR A 59 26.74 -18.30 -10.26
C THR A 59 25.99 -17.34 -11.19
N PRO A 60 25.72 -17.72 -12.45
CA PRO A 60 24.92 -16.91 -13.37
C PRO A 60 23.53 -16.58 -12.83
N VAL A 61 22.86 -17.58 -12.22
CA VAL A 61 21.53 -17.41 -11.61
C VAL A 61 21.58 -16.45 -10.43
N GLY A 62 22.63 -16.53 -9.60
CA GLY A 62 22.78 -15.62 -8.46
C GLY A 62 22.98 -14.17 -8.88
N ARG A 63 23.71 -13.92 -9.98
CA ARG A 63 23.86 -12.56 -10.54
C ARG A 63 22.54 -12.00 -11.06
N ASP A 64 21.75 -12.83 -11.71
CA ASP A 64 20.44 -12.42 -12.21
C ASP A 64 19.47 -12.11 -11.06
N MET A 65 19.46 -12.95 -10.02
CA MET A 65 18.71 -12.70 -8.78
C MET A 65 19.13 -11.38 -8.12
N ALA A 66 20.44 -11.13 -7.98
CA ALA A 66 20.94 -9.87 -7.39
C ALA A 66 20.53 -8.64 -8.21
N ALA A 67 20.55 -8.74 -9.55
CA ALA A 67 20.08 -7.67 -10.43
C ALA A 67 18.58 -7.41 -10.27
N GLN A 68 17.77 -8.46 -10.22
CA GLN A 68 16.33 -8.35 -9.99
C GLN A 68 16.01 -7.73 -8.62
N ILE A 69 16.70 -8.14 -7.55
CA ILE A 69 16.51 -7.59 -6.21
C ILE A 69 16.87 -6.10 -6.16
N ARG A 70 17.95 -5.71 -6.84
CA ARG A 70 18.34 -4.30 -6.94
C ARG A 70 17.33 -3.48 -7.73
N GLN A 71 16.72 -4.05 -8.77
CA GLN A 71 15.62 -3.42 -9.50
C GLN A 71 14.38 -3.26 -8.59
N LEU A 72 13.99 -4.30 -7.84
CA LEU A 72 12.88 -4.21 -6.88
C LEU A 72 13.11 -3.09 -5.86
N ARG A 73 14.34 -2.89 -5.37
CA ARG A 73 14.68 -1.81 -4.44
C ARG A 73 14.38 -0.42 -5.04
N ILE A 74 14.68 -0.23 -6.33
CA ILE A 74 14.42 1.02 -7.06
C ILE A 74 12.91 1.20 -7.28
N ASP A 75 12.23 0.14 -7.72
CA ASP A 75 10.80 0.21 -8.03
C ASP A 75 9.93 0.49 -6.79
N PHE A 76 10.35 -0.01 -5.62
CA PHE A 76 9.70 0.27 -4.33
C PHE A 76 10.19 1.56 -3.65
N ASP A 77 11.11 2.31 -4.26
CA ASP A 77 11.73 3.53 -3.71
C ASP A 77 12.25 3.34 -2.27
N CYS A 78 12.84 2.16 -2.01
CA CYS A 78 13.33 1.83 -0.69
C CYS A 78 14.67 2.53 -0.41
N PRO A 79 14.88 3.10 0.80
CA PRO A 79 16.12 3.79 1.16
C PRO A 79 17.37 2.89 1.15
#